data_AF-A0A450S6J2-F1
#
_entry.id   AF-A0A450S6J2-F1
#
_cell.length_a   1.000
_cell.length_b   1.000
_cell.length_c   1.000
_cell.angle_alpha   90.00
_cell.angle_beta   90.00
_cell.angle_gamma   90.00
#
_symmetry.space_group_name_H-M   'P 1'
#
loop_
_entity.id
_entity.type
_entity.pdbx_description
1 polymer ?
#
loop_
_entity_poly.entity_id
_entity_poly.type
_entity_poly.pdbx_seq_one_letter_code
_entity_poly.pdbx_strand_id
1 'polypeptide(L)'
;MSAIAFDTLKFTKRLVQAGASQELAEATAEAFKEASGEAEVATKSDLREMDQNMKAEFTRMDGEMKLIKWMLTLLLAGVMSLVFKSFFS
;
A
#
# COMPACT_ATOMS: atom_id res chain seq x y z
N MET A 1 -0.59 13.78 7.96
CA MET A 1 0.01 14.54 6.84
C MET A 1 1.52 14.56 7.00
N SER A 2 2.24 13.69 6.30
CA SER A 2 3.71 13.81 6.18
C SER A 2 3.99 14.81 5.06
N ALA A 3 3.88 16.10 5.36
CA ALA A 3 4.30 17.14 4.44
C ALA A 3 5.81 16.99 4.19
N ILE A 4 6.22 16.89 2.93
CA ILE A 4 7.64 17.01 2.58
C ILE A 4 8.04 18.45 2.98
N ALA A 5 8.92 18.57 3.97
CA ALA A 5 9.36 19.89 4.45
C ALA A 5 10.14 20.60 3.34
N PHE A 6 9.51 21.57 2.69
CA PHE A 6 10.17 22.42 1.70
C PHE A 6 10.92 23.55 2.42
N ASP A 7 12.25 23.51 2.35
CA ASP A 7 13.12 24.55 2.91
C ASP A 7 13.21 25.73 1.95
N THR A 8 12.25 26.66 2.09
CA THR A 8 12.14 27.88 1.29
C THR A 8 13.42 28.71 1.32
N LEU A 9 14.14 28.76 2.46
CA LEU A 9 15.36 29.55 2.64
C LEU A 9 16.54 28.95 1.88
N LYS A 10 16.72 27.62 1.95
CA LYS A 10 17.76 26.93 1.20
C LYS A 10 17.51 27.02 -0.32
N PHE A 11 16.25 27.00 -0.73
CA PHE A 11 15.85 27.12 -2.13
C PHE A 11 16.12 28.53 -2.69
N THR A 12 15.68 29.58 -1.99
CA THR A 12 15.98 30.98 -2.36
C THR A 12 17.48 31.24 -2.45
N LYS A 13 18.26 30.81 -1.44
CA LYS A 13 19.72 30.98 -1.45
C LYS A 13 20.39 30.33 -2.67
N ARG A 14 19.91 29.16 -3.11
CA ARG A 14 20.40 28.51 -4.32
C ARG A 14 20.09 29.31 -5.58
N LEU A 15 18.88 29.84 -5.69
CA LEU A 15 18.49 30.66 -6.85
C LEU A 15 19.32 31.95 -6.92
N VAL A 16 19.53 32.62 -5.78
CA VAL A 16 20.38 33.82 -5.72
C VAL A 16 21.83 33.49 -6.07
N GLN A 17 22.39 32.38 -5.56
CA GLN A 17 23.73 31.92 -5.94
C GLN A 17 23.87 31.59 -7.44
N ALA A 18 22.78 31.18 -8.08
CA ALA A 18 22.72 30.92 -9.51
C ALA A 18 22.50 32.20 -10.36
N GLY A 19 22.40 33.37 -9.73
CA GLY A 19 22.26 34.67 -10.41
C GLY A 19 20.83 35.19 -10.52
N ALA A 20 19.85 34.56 -9.87
CA ALA A 20 18.50 35.12 -9.78
C ALA A 20 18.46 36.34 -8.85
N SER A 21 17.61 37.33 -9.16
CA SER A 21 17.32 38.40 -8.22
C SER A 21 16.62 37.84 -6.98
N GLN A 22 16.77 38.53 -5.84
CA GLN A 22 16.15 38.09 -4.59
C GLN A 22 14.62 38.00 -4.70
N GLU A 23 13.99 38.98 -5.36
CA GLU A 23 12.55 39.00 -5.60
C GLU A 23 12.10 37.80 -6.46
N LEU A 24 12.85 37.45 -7.50
CA LEU A 24 12.53 36.28 -8.33
C LEU A 24 12.73 34.97 -7.55
N ALA A 25 13.78 34.89 -6.75
CA ALA A 25 14.07 33.72 -5.93
C ALA A 25 12.95 33.47 -4.91
N GLU A 26 12.47 34.53 -4.25
CA GLU A 26 11.38 34.47 -3.26
C GLU A 26 10.06 34.09 -3.93
N ALA A 27 9.69 34.76 -5.03
CA ALA A 27 8.47 34.46 -5.78
C ALA A 27 8.44 33.01 -6.30
N THR A 28 9.58 32.51 -6.79
CA THR A 28 9.69 31.12 -7.28
C THR A 28 9.58 30.11 -6.14
N ALA A 29 10.19 30.41 -4.98
CA ALA A 29 10.12 29.54 -3.81
C ALA A 29 8.70 29.45 -3.25
N GLU A 30 7.96 30.56 -3.28
CA GLU A 30 6.57 30.63 -2.82
C GLU A 30 5.63 29.87 -3.75
N ALA A 31 5.71 30.12 -5.06
CA ALA A 31 4.94 29.39 -6.07
C ALA A 31 5.21 27.87 -6.04
N PHE A 32 6.47 27.47 -5.83
CA PHE A 32 6.82 26.06 -5.70
C PHE A 32 6.28 25.44 -4.42
N LYS A 33 6.31 26.16 -3.29
CA LYS A 33 5.76 25.70 -2.02
C LYS A 33 4.26 25.49 -2.11
N GLU A 34 3.55 26.41 -2.76
CA GLU A 34 2.11 26.34 -3.01
C GLU A 34 1.78 25.12 -3.89
N ALA A 35 2.42 24.99 -5.05
CA ALA A 35 2.22 23.86 -5.96
C ALA A 35 2.60 22.50 -5.35
N SER A 36 3.61 22.46 -4.47
CA SER A 36 4.04 21.23 -3.79
C SER A 36 3.17 20.88 -2.58
N GLY A 37 2.51 21.87 -1.97
CA GLY A 37 1.61 21.69 -0.83
C GLY A 37 0.28 21.05 -1.19
N GLU A 38 -0.13 21.15 -2.46
CA GLU A 38 -1.37 20.56 -2.99
C GLU A 38 -1.27 19.05 -3.26
N ALA A 39 -0.07 18.47 -3.22
CA ALA A 39 0.10 17.03 -3.40
C ALA A 39 -0.26 16.28 -2.11
N GLU A 40 -1.47 15.74 -2.03
CA GLU A 40 -1.83 14.74 -1.02
C GLU A 40 -1.04 13.43 -1.27
N VAL A 41 0.16 13.33 -0.70
CA VAL A 41 0.99 12.13 -0.81
C VAL A 41 0.64 11.17 0.32
N ALA A 42 0.29 9.93 -0.03
CA ALA A 42 0.13 8.84 0.93
C ALA A 42 1.39 8.72 1.79
N THR A 43 1.22 8.75 3.12
CA THR A 43 2.34 8.68 4.04
C THR A 43 2.88 7.25 4.12
N LYS A 44 4.12 7.09 4.59
CA LYS A 44 4.69 5.75 4.83
C LYS A 44 3.85 4.94 5.83
N SER A 45 3.17 5.60 6.77
CA SER A 45 2.24 4.93 7.69
C SER A 45 1.01 4.40 6.98
N ASP A 46 0.42 5.17 6.06
CA ASP A 46 -0.78 4.75 5.32
C ASP A 46 -0.47 3.53 4.45
N LEU A 47 0.70 3.53 3.80
CA LEU A 47 1.18 2.36 3.03
C LEU A 47 1.43 1.14 3.91
N ARG A 48 1.94 1.33 5.14
CA ARG A 48 2.17 0.23 6.08
C ARG A 48 0.86 -0.34 6.60
N GLU A 49 -0.12 0.51 6.89
CA GLU A 49 -1.45 0.09 7.30
C GLU A 49 -2.13 -0.71 6.18
N MET A 50 -2.04 -0.23 4.94
CA MET A 50 -2.56 -0.95 3.76
C MET A 50 -1.91 -2.34 3.59
N ASP A 51 -0.58 -2.44 3.71
CA ASP A 51 0.14 -3.73 3.65
C ASP A 51 -0.29 -4.68 4.78
N GLN A 52 -0.50 -4.17 5.99
CA GLN A 52 -0.96 -4.96 7.13
C GLN A 52 -2.39 -5.47 6.91
N ASN A 53 -3.29 -4.61 6.44
CA ASN A 53 -4.68 -4.99 6.14
C ASN A 53 -4.74 -6.05 5.03
N MET A 54 -3.99 -5.86 3.94
CA MET A 54 -3.90 -6.85 2.87
C MET A 54 -3.37 -8.21 3.38
N LYS A 55 -2.31 -8.21 4.19
CA LYS A 55 -1.77 -9.46 4.77
C LYS A 55 -2.78 -10.17 5.65
N ALA A 56 -3.55 -9.42 6.44
CA ALA A 56 -4.60 -9.99 7.28
C ALA A 56 -5.70 -10.65 6.43
N GLU A 57 -6.17 -9.97 5.37
CA GLU A 57 -7.17 -10.52 4.46
C GLU A 57 -6.67 -11.78 3.74
N PHE A 58 -5.45 -11.76 3.20
CA PHE A 58 -4.86 -12.95 2.57
C PHE A 58 -4.73 -14.12 3.54
N THR A 59 -4.28 -13.86 4.77
CA THR A 59 -4.18 -14.90 5.80
C THR A 59 -5.54 -15.51 6.12
N ARG A 60 -6.60 -14.69 6.17
CA ARG A 60 -7.97 -15.16 6.39
C ARG A 60 -8.44 -16.02 5.22
N MET A 61 -8.27 -15.56 3.99
CA MET A 61 -8.63 -16.29 2.78
C MET A 61 -7.89 -17.64 2.69
N ASP A 62 -6.60 -17.67 3.01
CA ASP A 62 -5.82 -18.91 3.04
C ASP A 62 -6.37 -19.91 4.06
N GLY A 63 -6.82 -19.42 5.23
CA GLY A 63 -7.47 -20.24 6.26
C GLY A 63 -8.78 -20.84 5.76
N GLU A 64 -9.67 -20.01 5.22
CA GLU A 64 -10.97 -20.43 4.65
C GLU A 64 -10.77 -21.45 3.52
N MET A 65 -9.82 -21.19 2.61
CA MET A 65 -9.49 -22.10 1.50
C MET A 65 -8.92 -23.43 1.99
N LYS A 66 -8.06 -23.43 3.02
CA LYS A 66 -7.56 -24.68 3.62
C LYS A 66 -8.68 -25.50 4.24
N LEU A 67 -9.60 -24.87 4.97
CA LEU A 67 -10.76 -25.55 5.56
C LEU A 67 -11.63 -26.18 4.48
N ILE A 68 -11.96 -25.42 3.43
CA ILE A 68 -12.74 -25.94 2.29
C ILE A 68 -12.03 -27.13 1.64
N LYS A 69 -10.71 -27.06 1.40
CA LYS A 69 -9.94 -28.18 0.84
C LYS A 69 -10.02 -29.44 1.72
N TRP A 70 -9.93 -29.30 3.03
CA TRP A 70 -10.05 -30.44 3.96
C TRP A 70 -11.45 -31.04 3.96
N MET A 71 -12.49 -30.20 3.99
CA MET A 71 -13.88 -30.67 3.91
C MET A 71 -14.16 -31.40 2.60
N LEU A 72 -13.71 -30.86 1.46
CA LEU A 72 -13.85 -31.51 0.16
C LEU A 72 -13.11 -32.85 0.11
N THR A 73 -11.90 -32.92 0.68
CA THR A 73 -11.13 -34.17 0.75
C THR A 73 -11.83 -35.22 1.60
N LEU A 74 -12.39 -34.83 2.75
CA LEU A 74 -13.18 -35.73 3.61
C LEU A 74 -14.47 -36.20 2.92
N LEU A 75 -15.16 -35.31 2.22
CA LEU A 75 -16.35 -35.66 1.43
C LEU A 75 -16.01 -36.65 0.31
N LEU A 76 -14.93 -36.40 -0.44
CA LEU A 76 -14.45 -37.32 -1.47
C LEU A 76 -14.09 -38.68 -0.89
N ALA A 77 -13.36 -38.73 0.23
CA ALA A 77 -13.05 -39.98 0.92
C ALA A 77 -14.31 -40.74 1.36
N GLY A 78 -15.31 -40.02 1.90
CA GLY A 78 -16.60 -40.59 2.28
C GLY A 78 -17.36 -41.19 1.09
N VAL A 79 -17.45 -40.45 -0.02
CA VAL A 79 -18.09 -40.94 -1.25
C VAL A 79 -17.34 -42.15 -1.81
N MET A 80 -16.01 -42.11 -1.87
CA MET A 80 -15.20 -43.24 -2.33
C MET A 80 -15.44 -44.49 -1.48
N SER A 81 -15.53 -44.36 -0.16
CA SER A 81 -15.84 -45.47 0.75
C SER A 81 -17.20 -46.13 0.43
N LEU A 82 -18.23 -45.32 0.15
CA LEU A 82 -19.55 -45.82 -0.26
C LEU A 82 -19.51 -46.54 -1.61
N VAL A 83 -18.78 -45.99 -2.58
CA VAL A 83 -18.57 -46.62 -3.89
C VAL A 83 -17.86 -47.96 -3.72
N PHE A 84 -16.78 -48.03 -2.94
CA PHE A 84 -16.10 -49.29 -2.65
C PHE A 84 -17.04 -50.33 -2.02
N LYS A 85 -17.84 -49.93 -1.03
CA LYS A 85 -18.81 -50.82 -0.39
C LYS A 85 -19.92 -51.27 -1.35
N SER A 86 -20.35 -50.43 -2.29
CA SER A 86 -21.46 -50.77 -3.20
C SER A 86 -21.05 -51.67 -4.37
N PHE A 87 -19.78 -51.64 -4.79
CA PHE A 87 -19.33 -52.33 -6.00
C PHE A 87 -18.33 -53.47 -5.74
N PHE A 88 -17.67 -53.51 -4.59
CA PHE A 88 -16.61 -54.49 -4.29
C PHE A 88 -16.82 -55.28 -2.98
N SER A 89 -17.97 -55.11 -2.31
CA SER A 89 -18.37 -55.86 -1.12
C SER A 89 -19.66 -56.64 -1.34
#